data_AF-A0A5K1HJ35-F1
#
_entry.id   AF-A0A5K1HJ35-F1
#
_cell.length_a   1.000
_cell.length_b   1.000
_cell.length_c   1.000
_cell.angle_alpha   90.00
_cell.angle_beta   90.00
_cell.angle_gamma   90.00
#
_symmetry.space_group_name_H-M   'P 1'
#
loop_
_entity.id
_entity.type
_entity.pdbx_description
1 polymer ?
#
loop_
_entity_poly.entity_id
_entity_poly.type
_entity_poly.pdbx_seq_one_letter_code
_entity_poly.pdbx_strand_id
1 'polypeptide(L)' 'LIGNKKDLIDDRRVSKDEGELKAAERKNCLYHETSALTGEGVEELF' A
#
# COMPACT_ATOMS: atom_id res chain seq x y z
N LEU A 1 -1.92 4.81 5.51
CA LEU A 1 -0.95 3.70 5.60
C LEU A 1 -0.56 3.34 4.17
N ILE A 2 0.73 3.42 3.83
CA ILE A 2 1.17 3.26 2.44
C ILE A 2 1.96 1.96 2.30
N GLY A 3 1.48 1.05 1.46
CA GLY A 3 2.18 -0.17 1.07
C GLY A 3 3.10 0.12 -0.12
N ASN A 4 4.33 0.55 0.14
CA ASN A 4 5.32 0.78 -0.94
C ASN A 4 5.93 -0.54 -1.44
N LYS A 5 6.57 -0.49 -2.61
CA LYS A 5 7.23 -1.60 -3.30
C LYS A 5 6.27 -2.66 -3.86
N LYS A 6 5.10 -2.22 -4.35
CA LYS A 6 4.10 -3.10 -4.98
C LYS A 6 4.67 -3.91 -6.16
N ASP A 7 5.72 -3.41 -6.80
CA ASP A 7 6.47 -4.07 -7.87
C ASP A 7 7.08 -5.42 -7.45
N LEU A 8 7.38 -5.63 -6.16
CA LEU A 8 7.89 -6.89 -5.63
C LEU A 8 6.75 -7.86 -5.29
N ILE A 9 5.85 -8.10 -6.26
CA ILE A 9 4.66 -8.93 -6.03
C ILE A 9 5.01 -10.39 -5.69
N ASP A 10 6.12 -10.88 -6.22
CA ASP A 10 6.60 -12.26 -6.01
C ASP A 10 7.18 -12.49 -4.61
N ASP A 11 7.61 -11.44 -3.89
CA ASP A 11 8.05 -11.51 -2.47
C ASP A 11 7.05 -10.80 -1.54
N ARG A 12 5.78 -10.74 -1.96
CA ARG A 12 4.72 -10.12 -1.17
C ARG A 12 4.52 -10.90 0.14
N ARG A 13 4.84 -10.25 1.25
CA ARG A 13 4.63 -10.79 2.62
C ARG A 13 3.32 -10.35 3.26
N VAL A 14 2.72 -9.28 2.76
CA VAL A 14 1.49 -8.70 3.28
C VAL A 14 0.52 -8.53 2.12
N SER A 15 -0.66 -9.13 2.24
CA SER A 15 -1.73 -8.98 1.27
C SER A 15 -2.36 -7.58 1.35
N LYS A 16 -3.04 -7.18 0.29
CA LYS A 16 -3.75 -5.90 0.25
C LYS A 16 -4.80 -5.82 1.35
N ASP A 17 -5.56 -6.90 1.55
CA ASP A 17 -6.63 -6.99 2.57
C ASP A 17 -6.08 -6.82 3.99
N GLU A 18 -4.92 -7.41 4.32
CA GLU A 18 -4.26 -7.22 5.61
C GLU A 18 -3.84 -5.75 5.83
N GLY A 19 -3.36 -5.08 4.77
CA GLY A 19 -3.03 -3.66 4.81
C GLY A 19 -4.25 -2.77 5.04
N GLU A 20 -5.37 -3.08 4.37
CA GLU A 20 -6.65 -2.39 4.53
C GLU A 20 -7.23 -2.60 5.94
N LEU A 21 -7.21 -3.83 6.46
CA LEU A 21 -7.61 -4.14 7.83
C LEU A 21 -6.77 -3.35 8.84
N LYS A 22 -5.44 -3.29 8.65
CA LYS A 22 -4.55 -2.53 9.54
C LYS A 22 -4.80 -1.03 9.47
N ALA A 23 -5.17 -0.51 8.30
CA ALA A 23 -5.56 0.88 8.15
C ALA A 23 -6.91 1.15 8.82
N ALA A 24 -7.89 0.25 8.69
CA ALA A 24 -9.20 0.37 9.33
C ALA A 24 -9.12 0.34 10.87
N GLU A 25 -8.17 -0.39 11.45
CA GLU A 25 -7.89 -0.36 12.89
C GLU A 25 -7.45 1.04 13.39
N ARG A 26 -6.86 1.86 12.51
CA ARG A 26 -6.41 3.20 12.83
C ARG A 26 -7.45 4.21 12.33
N LYS A 27 -8.21 4.83 13.25
CA LYS A 27 -9.25 5.82 12.91
C LYS A 27 -8.72 6.84 11.87
N ASN A 28 -9.47 7.01 10.77
CA ASN A 28 -9.21 7.90 9.64
C ASN A 28 -7.93 7.60 8.82
N CYS A 29 -7.40 6.38 8.85
CA CYS A 29 -6.31 5.99 7.94
C CYS A 29 -6.86 5.31 6.68
N LEU A 30 -6.49 5.83 5.51
CA LEU A 30 -6.67 5.14 4.23
C LEU A 30 -5.48 4.21 3.96
N TYR A 31 -5.70 3.09 3.29
CA TYR A 31 -4.63 2.24 2.77
C TYR A 31 -4.46 2.48 1.27
N HIS A 32 -3.22 2.63 0.81
CA HIS A 32 -2.90 2.75 -0.61
C HIS A 32 -1.58 2.05 -0.90
N GLU A 33 -1.51 1.32 -2.01
CA GLU A 33 -0.28 0.65 -2.44
C GLU A 33 0.42 1.50 -3.50
N THR A 34 1.73 1.65 -3.36
CA THR A 34 2.55 2.42 -4.30
C THR A 34 3.82 1.66 -4.68
N SER A 35 4.44 2.06 -5.77
CA SER A 35 5.83 1.71 -6.08
C SER A 35 6.59 2.98 -6.39
N ALA A 36 7.51 3.35 -5.50
CA ALA A 36 8.45 4.42 -5.77
C ALA A 36 9.45 4.08 -6.90
N LEU A 37 9.61 2.79 -7.24
CA LEU A 37 10.51 2.34 -8.30
C LEU A 37 9.89 2.55 -9.69
N THR A 38 8.62 2.18 -9.85
CA THR A 38 7.91 2.33 -11.13
C THR A 38 7.14 3.64 -11.24
N GLY A 39 6.94 4.35 -10.12
CA GLY A 39 6.10 5.55 -10.02
C GLY A 39 4.62 5.24 -9.84
N GLU A 40 4.22 3.97 -9.83
CA GLU A 40 2.82 3.56 -9.74
C GLU A 40 2.19 3.97 -8.40
N GLY A 41 1.00 4.58 -8.45
CA GLY A 41 0.24 5.01 -7.27
C GLY A 41 0.85 6.20 -6.52
N VAL A 42 1.98 6.76 -6.96
CA VAL A 42 2.61 7.90 -6.29
C VAL A 42 1.83 9.19 -6.57
N GLU A 43 1.40 9.43 -7.82
CA GLU A 43 0.60 10.62 -8.16
C GLU A 43 -0.82 10.56 -7.59
N GLU A 44 -1.44 9.37 -7.52
CA GLU A 44 -2.77 9.19 -6.92
C GLU A 44 -2.76 9.36 -5.39
N LEU A 45 -1.58 9.28 -4.78
CA LEU A 45 -1.41 9.41 -3.34
C LEU A 45 -1.33 10.86 -2.86
N PHE A 46 -0.79 11.76 -3.68
CA PHE A 46 -0.49 13.16 -3.34
C PHE A 46 -1.53 14.13 -3.87
#